data_AF-A0A6I4SVG1-F1
#
_entry.id   AF-A0A6I4SVG1-F1
#
_cell.length_a   1.000
_cell.length_b   1.000
_cell.length_c   1.000
_cell.angle_alpha   90.00
_cell.angle_beta   90.00
_cell.angle_gamma   90.00
#
_symmetry.space_group_name_H-M   'P 1'
#
loop_
_entity.id
_entity.type
_entity.pdbx_description
1 polymer ?
#
loop_
_entity_poly.entity_id
_entity_poly.type
_entity_poly.pdbx_seq_one_letter_code
_entity_poly.pdbx_strand_id
1 'polypeptide(L)'
;MSTIGLLPQRWRTRDGDPHQAEALAGVLDTAPLVPSGRGLVLCTRIGTQQLLPALVALKSLQRQLGRGRCVVLDDGTLTGADRTTLAHHLGDPPITPRGSMRLGGFPPGCQWEPLIAALDGRGGEYWLLIDPHAVALGEVPEIARAIAANRSLWGPGLFGLSAGGPRRPDAERIIAALAESDLTAREMLMVREAAPVALPADRYRTNPAQRDLPACALAAFGKPGPRAAAAHAAASRTALAMLGQ
;
A
#
# COMPACT_ATOMS: atom_id res chain seq x y z
N MET A 1 4.07 -22.30 20.98
CA MET A 1 2.60 -22.47 21.03
C MET A 1 2.01 -21.83 19.78
N SER A 2 1.27 -22.56 18.96
CA SER A 2 0.63 -21.98 17.77
C SER A 2 -0.42 -20.94 18.17
N THR A 3 -0.24 -19.72 17.67
CA THR A 3 -1.11 -18.55 17.79
C THR A 3 -2.36 -18.63 16.92
N ILE A 4 -2.51 -19.69 16.11
CA ILE A 4 -3.67 -19.97 15.23
C ILE A 4 -5.02 -19.86 15.99
N GLY A 5 -5.06 -20.07 17.30
CA GLY A 5 -6.29 -19.97 18.11
C GLY A 5 -6.68 -18.57 18.58
N LEU A 6 -5.75 -17.60 18.61
CA LEU A 6 -5.96 -16.30 19.27
C LEU A 6 -6.38 -15.18 18.32
N LEU A 7 -6.15 -15.33 17.02
CA LEU A 7 -6.55 -14.34 16.03
C LEU A 7 -8.04 -14.46 15.69
N PRO A 8 -8.80 -13.35 15.69
CA PRO A 8 -10.16 -13.32 15.20
C PRO A 8 -10.27 -13.94 13.80
N GLN A 9 -11.27 -14.82 13.60
CA GLN A 9 -11.50 -15.46 12.29
C GLN A 9 -11.64 -14.44 11.15
N ARG A 10 -12.17 -13.25 11.43
CA ARG A 10 -12.35 -12.17 10.45
C ARG A 10 -11.03 -11.68 9.81
N TRP A 11 -9.90 -11.81 10.51
CA TRP A 11 -8.58 -11.44 9.97
C TRP A 11 -7.93 -12.54 9.16
N ARG A 12 -8.59 -13.71 9.06
CA ARG A 12 -8.19 -14.78 8.17
C ARG A 12 -8.84 -14.55 6.82
N THR A 13 -8.04 -14.54 5.78
CA THR A 13 -8.51 -14.53 4.40
C THR A 13 -9.32 -15.80 4.13
N ARG A 14 -10.50 -15.66 3.51
CA ARG A 14 -11.42 -16.77 3.20
C ARG A 14 -10.76 -17.87 2.36
N ASP A 15 -9.84 -17.49 1.48
CA ASP A 15 -9.14 -18.36 0.54
C ASP A 15 -7.63 -18.48 0.83
N GLY A 16 -7.13 -17.85 1.90
CA GLY A 16 -5.70 -17.80 2.18
C GLY A 16 -5.27 -18.73 3.29
N ASP A 17 -3.97 -19.01 3.28
CA ASP A 17 -3.32 -19.93 4.21
C ASP A 17 -3.45 -19.41 5.66
N PRO A 18 -4.03 -20.18 6.61
CA PRO A 18 -4.09 -19.77 8.01
C PRO A 18 -2.71 -19.49 8.63
N HIS A 19 -1.64 -20.09 8.09
CA HIS A 19 -0.26 -19.79 8.49
C HIS A 19 0.21 -18.39 8.04
N GLN A 20 -0.41 -17.82 7.01
CA GLN A 20 -0.13 -16.44 6.60
C GLN A 20 -0.63 -15.47 7.67
N ALA A 21 -1.90 -15.55 8.07
CA ALA A 21 -2.45 -14.65 9.10
C ALA A 21 -1.66 -14.75 10.41
N GLU A 22 -1.23 -15.96 10.80
CA GLU A 22 -0.38 -16.18 11.96
C GLU A 22 1.00 -15.52 11.83
N ALA A 23 1.67 -15.70 10.69
CA ALA A 23 2.98 -15.09 10.45
C ALA A 23 2.93 -13.55 10.49
N LEU A 24 1.77 -12.97 10.19
CA LEU A 24 1.56 -11.53 10.19
C LEU A 24 1.14 -10.98 11.55
N ALA A 25 0.57 -11.81 12.42
CA ALA A 25 0.00 -11.40 13.70
C ALA A 25 0.99 -10.64 14.58
N GLY A 26 2.29 -10.97 14.50
CA GLY A 26 3.33 -10.28 15.25
C GLY A 26 3.40 -8.78 14.96
N VAL A 27 2.78 -8.28 13.88
CA VAL A 27 2.65 -6.83 13.63
C VAL A 27 1.88 -6.11 14.74
N LEU A 28 0.97 -6.81 15.42
CA LEU A 28 0.17 -6.25 16.51
C LEU A 28 1.02 -6.01 17.77
N ASP A 29 2.12 -6.74 17.91
CA ASP A 29 3.06 -6.58 19.03
C ASP A 29 4.16 -5.54 18.73
N THR A 30 4.24 -5.06 17.48
CA THR A 30 5.19 -4.00 17.10
C THR A 30 4.69 -2.63 17.52
N ALA A 31 5.64 -1.74 17.84
CA ALA A 31 5.34 -0.36 18.20
C ALA A 31 4.42 0.33 17.15
N PRO A 32 3.50 1.21 17.57
CA PRO A 32 2.79 2.11 16.67
C PRO A 32 3.73 2.94 15.81
N LEU A 33 3.27 3.27 14.60
CA LEU A 33 3.89 4.34 13.84
C LEU A 33 3.65 5.66 14.54
N VAL A 34 4.69 6.48 14.59
CA VAL A 34 4.57 7.90 14.89
C VAL A 34 4.53 8.61 13.54
N PRO A 35 3.39 9.18 13.13
CA PRO A 35 3.31 9.97 11.91
C PRO A 35 4.34 11.10 11.98
N SER A 36 5.28 11.12 11.05
CA SER A 36 6.35 12.11 11.02
C SER A 36 6.53 12.66 9.61
N GLY A 37 6.92 13.93 9.52
CA GLY A 37 7.15 14.60 8.24
C GLY A 37 5.87 15.09 7.56
N ARG A 38 5.76 16.40 7.35
CA ARG A 38 4.77 16.98 6.43
C ARG A 38 5.19 16.65 4.98
N GLY A 39 4.21 16.43 4.11
CA GLY A 39 4.47 16.33 2.67
C GLY A 39 4.61 14.91 2.10
N LEU A 40 4.52 13.85 2.91
CA LEU A 40 4.43 12.47 2.42
C LEU A 40 3.21 11.76 3.02
N VAL A 41 2.36 11.23 2.15
CA VAL A 41 1.19 10.44 2.52
C VAL A 41 1.37 9.01 2.05
N LEU A 42 1.20 8.05 2.95
CA LEU A 42 1.16 6.62 2.68
C LEU A 42 -0.31 6.19 2.69
N CYS A 43 -0.87 5.89 1.53
CA CYS A 43 -2.28 5.57 1.37
C CYS A 43 -2.45 4.13 0.86
N THR A 44 -3.39 3.41 1.47
CA THR A 44 -3.71 2.04 1.10
C THR A 44 -5.20 1.78 1.29
N ARG A 45 -5.76 0.88 0.47
CA ARG A 45 -7.13 0.41 0.65
C ARG A 45 -7.13 -0.81 1.57
N ILE A 46 -7.92 -0.77 2.62
CA ILE A 46 -7.97 -1.81 3.65
C ILE A 46 -9.41 -2.25 3.85
N GLY A 47 -9.62 -3.57 3.79
CA GLY A 47 -10.76 -4.24 4.39
C GLY A 47 -10.33 -5.08 5.60
N THR A 48 -11.30 -5.69 6.27
CA THR A 48 -11.06 -6.47 7.50
C THR A 48 -10.06 -7.61 7.28
N GLN A 49 -10.08 -8.25 6.11
CA GLN A 49 -9.13 -9.33 5.78
C GLN A 49 -7.74 -8.83 5.39
N GLN A 50 -7.62 -7.55 5.03
CA GLN A 50 -6.36 -6.92 4.65
C GLN A 50 -5.73 -6.16 5.83
N LEU A 51 -6.34 -6.17 7.02
CA LEU A 51 -5.85 -5.41 8.16
C LEU A 51 -4.39 -5.74 8.49
N LEU A 52 -4.10 -7.01 8.78
CA LEU A 52 -2.74 -7.44 9.12
C LEU A 52 -1.73 -7.19 8.00
N PRO A 53 -1.98 -7.60 6.73
CA PRO A 53 -1.01 -7.33 5.67
C PRO A 53 -0.80 -5.85 5.43
N ALA A 54 -1.85 -5.02 5.47
CA ALA A 54 -1.72 -3.58 5.33
C ALA A 54 -0.91 -2.92 6.47
N LEU A 55 -0.99 -3.44 7.70
CA LEU A 55 -0.12 -2.98 8.78
C LEU A 55 1.35 -3.31 8.49
N VAL A 56 1.65 -4.51 7.99
CA VAL A 56 3.03 -4.90 7.61
C VAL A 56 3.52 -4.05 6.43
N ALA A 57 2.77 -4.02 5.34
CA ALA A 57 2.48 -2.85 4.50
C ALA A 57 3.20 -1.56 4.87
N LEU A 58 2.40 -0.76 5.58
CA LEU A 58 2.70 0.60 5.95
C LEU A 58 3.88 0.68 6.90
N LYS A 59 3.96 -0.22 7.90
CA LYS A 59 5.01 -0.15 8.91
C LYS A 59 6.39 -0.46 8.34
N SER A 60 6.50 -1.53 7.56
CA SER A 60 7.78 -1.90 6.94
C SER A 60 8.29 -0.81 6.02
N LEU A 61 7.42 -0.23 5.17
CA LEU A 61 7.83 0.84 4.27
C LEU A 61 8.13 2.15 5.00
N GLN A 62 7.30 2.55 5.97
CA GLN A 62 7.54 3.76 6.77
C GLN A 62 8.87 3.66 7.52
N ARG A 63 9.21 2.49 8.08
CA ARG A 63 10.50 2.25 8.75
C ARG A 63 11.68 2.55 7.83
N GLN A 64 11.60 2.17 6.56
CA GLN A 64 12.66 2.44 5.57
C GLN A 64 12.70 3.90 5.12
N LEU A 65 11.55 4.59 5.07
CA LEU A 65 11.47 5.98 4.66
C LEU A 65 11.72 6.96 5.82
N GLY A 66 11.56 6.52 7.06
CA GLY A 66 11.68 7.31 8.29
C GLY A 66 10.60 8.38 8.47
N ARG A 67 9.62 8.45 7.56
CA ARG A 67 8.56 9.47 7.54
C ARG A 67 7.33 9.03 6.76
N GLY A 68 6.27 9.82 6.90
CA GLY A 68 4.99 9.68 6.22
C GLY A 68 3.85 9.52 7.21
N ARG A 69 2.71 10.16 6.93
CA ARG A 69 1.45 9.91 7.63
C ARG A 69 0.61 8.92 6.83
N CYS A 70 -0.18 8.11 7.51
CA CYS A 70 -1.06 7.15 6.86
C CYS A 70 -2.43 7.76 6.52
N VAL A 71 -3.01 7.32 5.41
CA VAL A 71 -4.41 7.51 5.05
C VAL A 71 -4.98 6.14 4.67
N VAL A 72 -6.18 5.82 5.14
CA VAL A 72 -6.81 4.53 4.87
C VAL A 72 -8.07 4.75 4.04
N LEU A 73 -8.20 3.96 2.98
CA LEU A 73 -9.45 3.85 2.24
C LEU A 73 -10.15 2.56 2.66
N ASP A 74 -11.31 2.69 3.28
CA ASP A 74 -12.10 1.56 3.74
C ASP A 74 -12.84 0.93 2.55
N ASP A 75 -12.73 -0.38 2.37
CA ASP A 75 -13.44 -1.12 1.33
C ASP A 75 -14.93 -1.40 1.65
N GLY A 76 -15.36 -0.99 2.84
CA GLY A 76 -16.71 -1.15 3.39
C GLY A 76 -16.84 -2.31 4.37
N THR A 77 -15.76 -3.05 4.64
CA THR A 77 -15.80 -4.22 5.53
C THR A 77 -15.23 -3.98 6.92
N LEU A 78 -14.55 -2.84 7.17
CA LEU A 78 -13.89 -2.54 8.44
C LEU A 78 -14.89 -2.43 9.62
N THR A 79 -14.65 -3.23 10.66
CA THR A 79 -15.40 -3.16 11.92
C THR A 79 -14.85 -2.08 12.85
N GLY A 80 -15.59 -1.75 13.92
CA GLY A 80 -15.11 -0.83 14.96
C GLY A 80 -13.79 -1.30 15.59
N ALA A 81 -13.62 -2.60 15.82
CA ALA A 81 -12.38 -3.15 16.37
C ALA A 81 -11.18 -2.99 15.41
N ASP A 82 -11.42 -3.13 14.10
CA ASP A 82 -10.38 -2.94 13.10
C ASP A 82 -9.95 -1.48 13.02
N ARG A 83 -10.92 -0.55 13.12
CA ARG A 83 -10.63 0.91 13.20
C ARG A 83 -9.83 1.27 14.44
N THR A 84 -10.17 0.72 15.60
CA THR A 84 -9.37 0.92 16.83
C THR A 84 -7.93 0.41 16.65
N THR A 85 -7.78 -0.74 15.98
CA THR A 85 -6.45 -1.32 15.69
C THR A 85 -5.65 -0.42 14.75
N LEU A 86 -6.27 0.09 13.68
CA LEU A 86 -5.66 1.05 12.75
C LEU A 86 -5.29 2.35 13.46
N ALA A 87 -6.18 2.90 14.30
CA ALA A 87 -5.94 4.12 15.04
C ALA A 87 -4.73 3.98 15.99
N HIS A 88 -4.66 2.87 16.71
CA HIS A 88 -3.54 2.56 17.56
C HIS A 88 -2.22 2.46 16.79
N HIS A 89 -2.18 1.67 15.70
CA HIS A 89 -0.92 1.34 15.04
C HIS A 89 -0.43 2.36 14.01
N LEU A 90 -1.32 3.18 13.46
CA LEU A 90 -1.00 4.11 12.37
C LEU A 90 -1.09 5.58 12.80
N GLY A 91 -1.26 5.85 14.10
CA GLY A 91 -1.34 7.20 14.65
C GLY A 91 -2.63 7.93 14.28
N ASP A 92 -3.76 7.26 14.47
CA ASP A 92 -5.12 7.76 14.18
C ASP A 92 -5.29 8.30 12.75
N PRO A 93 -5.11 7.44 11.72
CA PRO A 93 -5.14 7.89 10.33
C PRO A 93 -6.55 8.30 9.91
N PRO A 94 -6.70 9.30 9.03
CA PRO A 94 -7.97 9.54 8.35
C PRO A 94 -8.43 8.28 7.61
N ILE A 95 -9.68 7.88 7.83
CA ILE A 95 -10.31 6.74 7.16
C ILE A 95 -11.45 7.25 6.27
N THR A 96 -11.28 7.10 4.95
CA THR A 96 -12.30 7.47 3.97
C THR A 96 -13.18 6.26 3.64
N PRO A 97 -14.50 6.30 3.89
CA PRO A 97 -15.42 5.21 3.56
C PRO A 97 -15.57 5.02 2.05
N ARG A 98 -15.66 3.77 1.56
CA ARG A 98 -15.91 3.44 0.15
C ARG A 98 -17.02 4.27 -0.49
N GLY A 99 -18.18 4.36 0.18
CA GLY A 99 -19.37 5.04 -0.35
C GLY A 99 -19.27 6.56 -0.40
N SER A 100 -18.26 7.16 0.24
CA SER A 100 -18.06 8.61 0.21
C SER A 100 -17.38 9.10 -1.07
N MET A 101 -16.72 8.21 -1.81
CA MET A 101 -15.94 8.58 -2.97
C MET A 101 -16.79 8.61 -4.23
N ARG A 102 -16.90 9.79 -4.84
CA ARG A 102 -17.51 9.93 -6.15
C ARG A 102 -16.51 9.49 -7.20
N LEU A 103 -16.92 8.68 -8.18
CA LEU A 103 -16.08 8.33 -9.32
C LEU A 103 -15.96 9.48 -10.33
N GLY A 104 -16.99 10.32 -10.49
CA GLY A 104 -16.96 11.41 -11.46
C GLY A 104 -16.78 10.88 -12.88
N GLY A 105 -15.82 11.42 -13.64
CA GLY A 105 -15.51 10.98 -15.00
C GLY A 105 -14.75 9.65 -15.11
N PHE A 106 -14.42 9.00 -14.00
CA PHE A 106 -13.67 7.74 -13.99
C PHE A 106 -14.60 6.53 -14.23
N PRO A 107 -14.19 5.55 -15.05
CA PRO A 107 -15.01 4.37 -15.34
C PRO A 107 -15.19 3.46 -14.10
N PRO A 108 -16.34 2.78 -13.93
CA PRO A 108 -16.55 1.87 -12.81
C PRO A 108 -15.72 0.57 -12.94
N GLY A 109 -15.48 -0.12 -11.81
CA GLY A 109 -14.90 -1.47 -11.78
C GLY A 109 -13.37 -1.55 -11.61
N CYS A 110 -12.69 -0.43 -11.78
CA CYS A 110 -11.23 -0.37 -11.86
C CYS A 110 -10.48 -0.30 -10.53
N GLN A 111 -11.18 -0.14 -9.40
CA GLN A 111 -10.56 0.20 -8.12
C GLN A 111 -9.83 1.57 -8.13
N TRP A 112 -10.41 2.61 -8.75
CA TRP A 112 -9.85 3.97 -8.86
C TRP A 112 -9.66 4.70 -7.52
N GLU A 113 -10.21 4.17 -6.43
CA GLU A 113 -10.39 4.92 -5.20
C GLU A 113 -9.09 5.47 -4.59
N PRO A 114 -7.98 4.72 -4.47
CA PRO A 114 -6.67 5.22 -4.07
C PRO A 114 -6.19 6.37 -4.94
N LEU A 115 -6.34 6.24 -6.27
CA LEU A 115 -5.93 7.28 -7.18
C LEU A 115 -6.77 8.54 -6.98
N ILE A 116 -8.09 8.42 -6.96
CA ILE A 116 -9.01 9.55 -6.74
C ILE A 116 -8.73 10.23 -5.39
N ALA A 117 -8.54 9.46 -4.32
CA ALA A 117 -8.17 10.00 -3.01
C ALA A 117 -6.88 10.81 -3.07
N ALA A 118 -5.86 10.32 -3.76
CA ALA A 118 -4.62 11.08 -3.94
C ALA A 118 -4.86 12.32 -4.81
N LEU A 119 -5.59 12.21 -5.92
CA LEU A 119 -5.87 13.35 -6.81
C LEU A 119 -6.62 14.48 -6.10
N ASP A 120 -7.54 14.13 -5.19
CA ASP A 120 -8.33 15.07 -4.39
C ASP A 120 -7.55 15.58 -3.17
N GLY A 121 -6.70 14.75 -2.57
CA GLY A 121 -6.02 15.03 -1.31
C GLY A 121 -4.59 15.59 -1.43
N ARG A 122 -3.93 15.50 -2.59
CA ARG A 122 -2.49 15.80 -2.72
C ARG A 122 -2.08 17.26 -2.70
N GLY A 123 -2.86 18.16 -2.10
CA GLY A 123 -2.66 19.62 -2.07
C GLY A 123 -1.27 20.10 -1.62
N GLY A 124 -0.25 19.88 -2.45
CA GLY A 124 1.18 20.05 -2.15
C GLY A 124 1.87 18.85 -1.50
N GLU A 125 1.20 17.70 -1.31
CA GLU A 125 1.80 16.51 -0.69
C GLU A 125 2.17 15.45 -1.73
N TYR A 126 3.25 14.71 -1.49
CA TYR A 126 3.59 13.51 -2.25
C TYR A 126 2.78 12.32 -1.74
N TRP A 127 2.17 11.55 -2.62
CA TRP A 127 1.32 10.41 -2.25
C TRP A 127 1.91 9.11 -2.74
N LEU A 128 2.13 8.16 -1.83
CA LEU A 128 2.41 6.76 -2.15
C LEU A 128 1.13 5.94 -1.95
N LEU A 129 0.69 5.31 -3.02
CA LEU A 129 -0.44 4.40 -3.07
C LEU A 129 0.11 2.98 -3.01
N ILE A 130 -0.19 2.26 -1.92
CA ILE A 130 0.50 1.04 -1.51
C ILE A 130 -0.49 -0.13 -1.52
N ASP A 131 -0.10 -1.20 -2.21
CA ASP A 131 -0.78 -2.49 -2.16
C ASP A 131 -0.70 -3.06 -0.73
N PRO A 132 -1.81 -3.49 -0.12
CA PRO A 132 -1.80 -4.00 1.25
C PRO A 132 -0.95 -5.26 1.41
N HIS A 133 -0.57 -5.94 0.33
CA HIS A 133 0.31 -7.11 0.33
C HIS A 133 1.72 -6.78 -0.17
N ALA A 134 2.14 -5.51 -0.15
CA ALA A 134 3.55 -5.15 -0.27
C ALA A 134 4.29 -5.47 1.04
N VAL A 135 5.61 -5.68 0.98
CA VAL A 135 6.47 -5.80 2.16
C VAL A 135 7.82 -5.18 1.82
N ALA A 136 8.24 -4.16 2.57
CA ALA A 136 9.60 -3.64 2.48
C ALA A 136 10.53 -4.54 3.31
N LEU A 137 11.60 -5.02 2.68
CA LEU A 137 12.55 -6.01 3.23
C LEU A 137 13.95 -5.43 3.43
N GLY A 138 14.18 -4.20 2.97
CA GLY A 138 15.43 -3.48 3.11
C GLY A 138 15.30 -2.03 2.64
N GLU A 139 16.42 -1.33 2.56
CA GLU A 139 16.44 0.08 2.15
C GLU A 139 15.85 0.27 0.75
N VAL A 140 15.06 1.34 0.58
CA VAL A 140 14.39 1.70 -0.67
C VAL A 140 14.90 3.04 -1.26
N PRO A 141 16.20 3.17 -1.57
CA PRO A 141 16.79 4.46 -1.94
C PRO A 141 16.24 5.01 -3.25
N GLU A 142 15.74 4.19 -4.16
CA GLU A 142 15.05 4.61 -5.39
C GLU A 142 13.75 5.35 -5.07
N ILE A 143 12.95 4.82 -4.15
CA ILE A 143 11.72 5.45 -3.67
C ILE A 143 12.06 6.75 -2.93
N ALA A 144 13.03 6.71 -2.02
CA ALA A 144 13.45 7.89 -1.26
C ALA A 144 13.94 9.02 -2.19
N ARG A 145 14.74 8.70 -3.21
CA ARG A 145 15.22 9.66 -4.22
C ARG A 145 14.08 10.22 -5.07
N ALA A 146 13.15 9.38 -5.50
CA ALA A 146 11.99 9.84 -6.26
C ALA A 146 11.12 10.81 -5.45
N ILE A 147 10.86 10.52 -4.18
CA ILE A 147 10.16 11.44 -3.26
C ILE A 147 10.96 12.74 -3.10
N ALA A 148 12.27 12.67 -2.85
CA ALA A 148 13.11 13.85 -2.64
C ALA A 148 13.18 14.75 -3.90
N ALA A 149 13.20 14.14 -5.08
CA ALA A 149 13.17 14.84 -6.36
C ALA A 149 11.75 15.26 -6.78
N ASN A 150 10.72 14.98 -5.97
CA ASN A 150 9.32 15.15 -6.30
C ASN A 150 8.95 14.56 -7.66
N ARG A 151 9.46 13.37 -7.96
CA ARG A 151 9.19 12.63 -9.20
C ARG A 151 8.30 11.46 -8.91
N SER A 152 7.21 11.38 -9.66
CA SER A 152 6.29 10.27 -9.63
C SER A 152 6.99 8.97 -9.97
N LEU A 153 6.50 7.86 -9.45
CA LEU A 153 7.13 6.55 -9.61
C LEU A 153 6.10 5.45 -9.79
N TRP A 154 6.53 4.38 -10.44
CA TRP A 154 5.73 3.19 -10.63
C TRP A 154 6.57 1.95 -10.37
N GLY A 155 6.00 0.98 -9.64
CA GLY A 155 6.61 -0.31 -9.46
C GLY A 155 5.68 -1.35 -8.83
N PRO A 156 6.21 -2.54 -8.56
CA PRO A 156 5.45 -3.62 -7.94
C PRO A 156 4.82 -3.23 -6.60
N GLY A 157 3.49 -3.35 -6.52
CA GLY A 157 2.72 -3.14 -5.30
C GLY A 157 2.72 -1.71 -4.76
N LEU A 158 3.20 -0.73 -5.52
CA LEU A 158 3.06 0.67 -5.16
C LEU A 158 3.20 1.61 -6.36
N PHE A 159 2.62 2.79 -6.22
CA PHE A 159 2.80 3.88 -7.17
C PHE A 159 2.84 5.19 -6.40
N GLY A 160 3.65 6.13 -6.88
CA GLY A 160 3.86 7.42 -6.23
C GLY A 160 3.49 8.56 -7.14
N LEU A 161 2.74 9.51 -6.62
CA LEU A 161 2.30 10.72 -7.30
C LEU A 161 3.00 11.91 -6.69
N SER A 162 3.67 12.69 -7.55
CA SER A 162 4.38 13.89 -7.15
C SER A 162 3.45 14.95 -6.56
N ALA A 163 3.98 15.71 -5.61
CA ALA A 163 3.34 16.91 -5.11
C ALA A 163 3.14 17.89 -6.28
N GLY A 164 1.93 18.41 -6.43
CA GLY A 164 1.61 19.37 -7.49
C GLY A 164 1.33 18.77 -8.86
N GLY A 165 1.19 17.44 -8.99
CA GLY A 165 0.74 16.78 -10.23
C GLY A 165 -0.69 17.17 -10.70
N PRO A 166 -1.22 16.56 -11.78
CA PRO A 166 -2.55 16.81 -12.38
C PRO A 166 -3.73 16.58 -11.43
N ARG A 167 -4.55 17.60 -11.15
CA ARG A 167 -5.72 17.48 -10.24
C ARG A 167 -6.78 16.58 -10.84
N ARG A 168 -7.74 16.16 -10.02
CA ARG A 168 -8.83 15.31 -10.47
C ARG A 168 -9.51 15.78 -11.78
N PRO A 169 -9.86 17.07 -11.96
CA PRO A 169 -10.42 17.52 -13.24
C PRO A 169 -9.47 17.37 -14.44
N ASP A 170 -8.16 17.43 -14.21
CA ASP A 170 -7.15 17.21 -15.25
C ASP A 170 -7.10 15.72 -15.61
N ALA A 171 -7.12 14.84 -14.61
CA ALA A 171 -7.15 13.40 -14.80
C ALA A 171 -8.44 12.91 -15.49
N GLU A 172 -9.60 13.47 -15.14
CA GLU A 172 -10.88 13.15 -15.79
C GLU A 172 -10.85 13.52 -17.28
N ARG A 173 -10.25 14.67 -17.64
CA ARG A 173 -10.06 15.06 -19.05
C ARG A 173 -9.12 14.12 -19.79
N ILE A 174 -8.04 13.66 -19.15
CA ILE A 174 -7.12 12.69 -19.73
C ILE A 174 -7.85 11.37 -20.00
N ILE A 175 -8.62 10.87 -19.02
CA ILE A 175 -9.35 9.62 -19.15
C ILE A 175 -10.42 9.70 -20.22
N ALA A 176 -11.20 10.79 -20.27
CA ALA A 176 -12.22 10.98 -21.30
C ALA A 176 -11.63 11.00 -22.72
N ALA A 177 -10.36 11.39 -22.88
CA ALA A 177 -9.67 11.39 -24.17
C ALA A 177 -9.10 10.02 -24.57
N LEU A 178 -9.03 9.05 -23.64
CA LEU A 178 -8.48 7.72 -23.88
C LEU A 178 -9.62 6.72 -24.10
N ALA A 179 -9.70 6.16 -25.30
CA ALA A 179 -10.86 5.38 -25.74
C ALA A 179 -11.01 3.99 -25.09
N GLU A 180 -10.05 3.44 -24.35
CA GLU A 180 -10.17 2.11 -23.71
C GLU A 180 -9.26 1.91 -22.49
N SER A 181 -9.67 0.94 -21.64
CA SER A 181 -8.93 0.23 -20.59
C SER A 181 -8.39 1.01 -19.37
N ASP A 182 -8.83 0.50 -18.23
CA ASP A 182 -8.57 0.88 -16.86
C ASP A 182 -7.09 0.95 -16.43
N LEU A 183 -6.27 -0.03 -16.84
CA LEU A 183 -4.84 -0.07 -16.49
C LEU A 183 -4.04 0.95 -17.33
N THR A 184 -4.41 1.06 -18.61
CA THR A 184 -3.80 1.97 -19.58
C THR A 184 -3.94 3.41 -19.13
N ALA A 185 -5.12 3.81 -18.63
CA ALA A 185 -5.36 5.16 -18.15
C ALA A 185 -4.49 5.56 -16.95
N ARG A 186 -4.20 4.62 -16.02
CA ARG A 186 -3.26 4.88 -14.92
C ARG A 186 -1.85 5.08 -15.42
N GLU A 187 -1.37 4.19 -16.28
CA GLU A 187 -0.04 4.28 -16.87
C GLU A 187 0.12 5.60 -17.67
N MET A 188 -0.91 5.99 -18.42
CA MET A 188 -0.91 7.25 -19.17
C MET A 188 -0.88 8.47 -18.26
N LEU A 189 -1.60 8.45 -17.14
CA LEU A 189 -1.50 9.50 -16.14
C LEU A 189 -0.06 9.62 -15.61
N MET A 190 0.58 8.49 -15.33
CA MET A 190 1.98 8.47 -14.88
C MET A 190 2.94 9.02 -15.94
N VAL A 191 2.77 8.65 -17.22
CA VAL A 191 3.56 9.21 -18.33
C VAL A 191 3.44 10.74 -18.40
N ARG A 192 2.25 11.28 -18.08
CA ARG A 192 1.99 12.72 -18.06
C ARG A 192 2.63 13.46 -16.88
N GLU A 193 3.00 12.78 -15.80
CA GLU A 193 3.69 13.40 -14.64
C GLU A 193 5.22 13.58 -14.86
N ALA A 194 5.62 13.91 -16.09
CA ALA A 194 7.01 14.21 -16.48
C ALA A 194 8.02 13.09 -16.19
N ALA A 195 7.87 11.97 -16.92
CA ALA A 195 8.77 10.81 -16.90
C ALA A 195 8.84 10.14 -15.50
N PRO A 196 7.90 9.22 -15.19
CA PRO A 196 7.90 8.55 -13.90
C PRO A 196 9.15 7.69 -13.74
N VAL A 197 9.63 7.57 -12.50
CA VAL A 197 10.71 6.65 -12.16
C VAL A 197 10.16 5.23 -12.13
N ALA A 198 10.60 4.40 -13.07
CA ALA A 198 10.36 2.96 -12.99
C ALA A 198 11.31 2.36 -11.94
N LEU A 199 10.75 1.62 -10.98
CA LEU A 199 11.56 0.93 -9.98
C LEU A 199 12.28 -0.29 -10.61
N PRO A 200 13.55 -0.54 -10.25
CA PRO A 200 14.33 -1.59 -10.87
C PRO A 200 13.84 -2.99 -10.45
N ALA A 201 13.53 -3.83 -11.44
CA ALA A 201 12.82 -5.10 -11.24
C ALA A 201 13.62 -6.16 -10.48
N ASP A 202 14.94 -6.01 -10.37
CA ASP A 202 15.80 -6.89 -9.59
C ASP A 202 15.61 -6.69 -8.07
N ARG A 203 15.33 -5.45 -7.64
CA ARG A 203 15.12 -5.06 -6.24
C ARG A 203 13.65 -4.93 -5.82
N TYR A 204 12.78 -4.62 -6.77
CA TYR A 204 11.34 -4.43 -6.55
C TYR A 204 10.59 -5.48 -7.36
N ARG A 205 9.96 -6.45 -6.68
CA ARG A 205 9.43 -7.65 -7.36
C ARG A 205 7.95 -7.88 -7.10
N THR A 206 7.24 -8.30 -8.14
CA THR A 206 5.89 -8.87 -8.02
C THR A 206 5.99 -10.37 -7.83
N ASN A 207 5.33 -10.89 -6.79
CA ASN A 207 5.22 -12.29 -6.43
C ASN A 207 6.57 -13.05 -6.45
N PRO A 208 7.60 -12.56 -5.72
CA PRO A 208 8.89 -13.24 -5.69
C PRO A 208 8.78 -14.61 -5.02
N ALA A 209 9.54 -15.57 -5.54
CA ALA A 209 9.72 -16.85 -4.86
C ALA A 209 10.45 -16.66 -3.53
N GLN A 210 10.22 -17.56 -2.56
CA GLN A 210 10.81 -17.46 -1.23
C GLN A 210 12.36 -17.36 -1.25
N ARG A 211 13.02 -18.02 -2.21
CA ARG A 211 14.48 -18.01 -2.37
C ARG A 211 15.04 -16.65 -2.81
N ASP A 212 14.21 -15.81 -3.41
CA ASP A 212 14.62 -14.52 -3.98
C ASP A 212 14.33 -13.34 -3.05
N LEU A 213 13.64 -13.56 -1.92
CA LEU A 213 13.29 -12.52 -0.96
C LEU A 213 14.50 -11.75 -0.39
N PRO A 214 15.64 -12.38 -0.06
CA PRO A 214 16.78 -11.66 0.52
C PRO A 214 17.39 -10.59 -0.39
N ALA A 215 17.17 -10.69 -1.70
CA ALA A 215 17.64 -9.70 -2.68
C ALA A 215 16.62 -8.57 -2.94
N CYS A 216 15.40 -8.69 -2.42
CA CYS A 216 14.34 -7.71 -2.64
C CYS A 216 14.44 -6.58 -1.62
N ALA A 217 14.38 -5.33 -2.07
CA ALA A 217 14.10 -4.18 -1.21
C ALA A 217 12.60 -4.09 -0.88
N LEU A 218 11.75 -4.44 -1.85
CA LEU A 218 10.31 -4.50 -1.68
C LEU A 218 9.70 -5.62 -2.53
N ALA A 219 8.83 -6.39 -1.91
CA ALA A 219 8.11 -7.51 -2.53
C ALA A 219 6.60 -7.24 -2.51
N ALA A 220 5.94 -7.38 -3.65
CA ALA A 220 4.50 -7.18 -3.79
C ALA A 220 3.81 -8.48 -4.19
N PHE A 221 2.91 -9.01 -3.36
CA PHE A 221 2.34 -10.34 -3.60
C PHE A 221 0.95 -10.32 -4.25
N GLY A 222 0.32 -9.15 -4.38
CA GLY A 222 -1.06 -9.01 -4.88
C GLY A 222 -2.06 -9.79 -4.01
N LYS A 223 -3.23 -10.12 -4.56
CA LYS A 223 -4.17 -11.04 -3.87
C LYS A 223 -3.55 -12.44 -3.81
N PRO A 224 -3.28 -13.00 -2.61
CA PRO A 224 -2.52 -14.22 -2.50
C PRO A 224 -3.34 -15.44 -2.94
N GLY A 225 -2.80 -16.22 -3.89
CA GLY A 225 -3.07 -17.66 -3.99
C GLY A 225 -2.15 -18.46 -3.04
N PRO A 226 -2.29 -19.79 -2.92
CA PRO A 226 -1.62 -20.58 -1.87
C PRO A 226 -0.08 -20.42 -1.84
N ARG A 227 0.58 -20.43 -3.01
CA ARG A 227 2.05 -20.23 -3.08
C ARG A 227 2.47 -18.79 -2.75
N ALA A 228 1.68 -17.80 -3.13
CA ALA A 228 1.93 -16.40 -2.80
C ALA A 228 1.77 -16.14 -1.29
N ALA A 229 0.84 -16.84 -0.63
CA ALA A 229 0.61 -16.74 0.81
C ALA A 229 1.85 -17.13 1.63
N ALA A 230 2.51 -18.24 1.29
CA ALA A 230 3.71 -18.70 1.98
C ALA A 230 4.91 -17.75 1.81
N ALA A 231 5.13 -17.26 0.58
CA ALA A 231 6.19 -16.29 0.29
C ALA A 231 5.93 -14.94 0.99
N HIS A 232 4.68 -14.47 0.98
CA HIS A 232 4.27 -13.29 1.72
C HIS A 232 4.49 -13.46 3.22
N ALA A 233 4.11 -14.61 3.80
CA ALA A 233 4.35 -14.91 5.22
C ALA A 233 5.84 -14.88 5.59
N ALA A 234 6.71 -15.43 4.72
CA ALA A 234 8.16 -15.39 4.92
C ALA A 234 8.72 -13.96 4.85
N ALA A 235 8.26 -13.16 3.89
CA ALA A 235 8.61 -11.75 3.77
C ALA A 235 8.15 -10.96 5.02
N SER A 236 6.90 -11.16 5.46
CA SER A 236 6.37 -10.50 6.65
C SER A 236 7.17 -10.82 7.90
N ARG A 237 7.58 -12.08 8.13
CA ARG A 237 8.45 -12.42 9.28
C ARG A 237 9.78 -11.67 9.26
N THR A 238 10.37 -11.52 8.08
CA THR A 238 11.61 -10.76 7.90
C THR A 238 11.40 -9.29 8.25
N ALA A 239 10.34 -8.68 7.73
CA ALA A 239 10.00 -7.29 8.04
C ALA A 239 9.67 -7.08 9.53
N LEU A 240 8.96 -8.02 10.17
CA LEU A 240 8.63 -7.95 11.60
C LEU A 240 9.89 -8.01 12.48
N ALA A 241 10.87 -8.83 12.12
CA ALA A 241 12.15 -8.86 12.82
C ALA A 241 12.87 -7.49 12.77
N MET A 242 12.75 -6.76 11.65
CA MET A 242 13.30 -5.40 11.50
C MET A 242 12.51 -4.34 12.26
N LEU A 243 11.21 -4.54 12.47
CA LEU A 243 10.35 -3.64 13.24
C LEU A 243 10.50 -3.81 14.76
N GLY A 244 10.98 -4.97 15.21
CA GLY A 244 11.28 -5.25 16.61
C GLY A 244 12.64 -4.74 17.10
N GLN A 245 13.46 -4.18 16.20
CA GLN A 245 14.75 -3.53 16.48
C GLN A 245 14.58 -2.02 16.66
#